data_AF-G5E2X0-F1
#
_entry.id   AF-G5E2X0-F1
#
_cell.length_a   1.000
_cell.length_b   1.000
_cell.length_c   1.000
_cell.angle_alpha   90.00
_cell.angle_beta   90.00
_cell.angle_gamma   90.00
#
_symmetry.space_group_name_H-M   'P 1'
#
loop_
_entity.id
_entity.type
_entity.pdbx_description
1 polymer ?
#
loop_
_entity_poly.entity_id
_entity_poly.type
_entity_poly.pdbx_seq_one_letter_code
_entity_poly.pdbx_strand_id
1 'polypeptide(L)'
;GGRGGRGGFGAGRKVIVEPHRHEGVFICMLLGMVDVIFADVAQPDQTRIVALNAHNFLKNGGHFVISIKANCIDSTAAPEAVFASEVKKMQQENMKPQEQLTLEPYERDHAVVVGIYR
;
A
#
# COMPACT_ATOMS: atom_id res chain seq x y z
N GLY A 1 -28.48 -6.82 35.85
CA GLY A 1 -27.60 -5.72 35.44
C GLY A 1 -26.29 -6.32 34.96
N GLY A 2 -25.95 -6.10 33.69
CA GLY A 2 -24.82 -6.78 33.04
C GLY A 2 -23.44 -6.17 33.31
N ARG A 3 -22.42 -6.89 32.84
CA ARG A 3 -21.03 -6.50 32.48
C ARG A 3 -20.35 -7.81 32.10
N GLY A 4 -20.10 -8.13 30.84
CA GLY A 4 -19.42 -7.34 29.82
C GLY A 4 -18.12 -8.09 29.52
N GLY A 5 -18.20 -9.05 28.59
CA GLY A 5 -17.11 -9.98 28.26
C GLY A 5 -15.87 -9.23 27.78
N ARG A 6 -14.73 -9.59 28.36
CA ARG A 6 -13.41 -9.10 27.99
C ARG A 6 -13.05 -9.79 26.66
N GLY A 7 -13.32 -9.11 25.55
CA GLY A 7 -12.92 -9.57 24.21
C GLY A 7 -11.40 -9.67 24.16
N GLY A 8 -10.89 -10.91 24.09
CA GLY A 8 -9.48 -11.16 23.85
C GLY A 8 -9.09 -10.66 22.46
N PHE A 9 -7.91 -10.05 22.35
CA PHE A 9 -7.28 -9.78 21.06
C PHE A 9 -7.07 -11.12 20.35
N GLY A 10 -7.90 -11.39 19.34
CA GLY A 10 -7.80 -12.59 18.52
C GLY A 10 -6.42 -12.70 17.90
N ALA A 11 -5.86 -13.91 17.94
CA ALA A 11 -4.59 -14.25 17.32
C ALA A 11 -4.53 -13.74 15.86
N GLY A 12 -3.41 -13.11 15.50
CA GLY A 12 -3.18 -12.60 14.14
C GLY A 12 -3.49 -13.67 13.10
N ARG A 13 -4.35 -13.33 12.13
CA ARG A 13 -4.68 -14.22 11.02
C ARG A 13 -3.41 -14.54 10.25
N LYS A 14 -3.09 -15.84 10.13
CA LYS A 14 -1.97 -16.34 9.34
C LYS A 14 -2.21 -16.00 7.87
N VAL A 15 -1.31 -15.22 7.27
CA VAL A 15 -1.33 -14.82 5.85
C VAL A 15 -0.44 -15.79 5.08
N ILE A 16 -0.97 -16.39 4.01
CA ILE A 16 -0.25 -17.26 3.08
C ILE A 16 -0.27 -16.57 1.73
N VAL A 17 0.90 -16.30 1.16
CA VAL A 17 1.06 -15.50 -0.07
C VAL A 17 1.42 -16.42 -1.22
N GLU A 18 0.55 -16.51 -2.23
CA GLU A 18 0.79 -17.30 -3.44
C GLU A 18 0.86 -16.40 -4.68
N PRO A 19 1.73 -16.70 -5.66
CA PRO A 19 1.80 -15.95 -6.90
C PRO A 19 0.49 -16.11 -7.69
N HIS A 20 -0.12 -14.99 -8.07
CA HIS A 20 -1.25 -14.95 -9.00
C HIS A 20 -0.77 -15.29 -10.42
N ARG A 21 -1.70 -15.73 -11.26
CA ARG A 21 -1.62 -15.79 -12.74
C ARG A 21 -1.06 -14.53 -13.44
N HIS A 22 -1.00 -13.37 -12.77
CA HIS A 22 -0.41 -12.14 -13.30
C HIS A 22 0.93 -11.89 -12.64
N GLU A 23 1.97 -11.65 -13.44
CA GLU A 23 3.33 -11.41 -12.96
C GLU A 23 3.37 -10.21 -12.00
N GLY A 24 4.06 -10.38 -10.86
CA GLY A 24 4.17 -9.38 -9.79
C GLY A 24 2.95 -9.27 -8.86
N VAL A 25 1.87 -10.02 -9.10
CA VAL A 25 0.68 -10.02 -8.24
C VAL A 25 0.71 -11.23 -7.32
N PHE A 26 0.57 -11.01 -6.01
CA PHE A 26 0.48 -12.07 -5.03
C PHE A 26 -0.91 -12.04 -4.37
N ILE A 27 -1.58 -13.19 -4.29
CA ILE A 27 -2.88 -13.33 -3.63
C ILE A 27 -2.66 -13.99 -2.27
N CYS A 28 -3.33 -13.47 -1.23
CA CYS A 28 -3.55 -14.25 -0.02
C CYS A 28 -4.93 -14.91 -0.07
N MET A 29 -4.98 -16.22 -0.30
CA MET A 29 -6.24 -16.98 -0.51
C MET A 29 -7.20 -16.99 0.69
N LEU A 30 -6.77 -16.51 1.87
CA LEU A 30 -7.57 -16.43 3.09
C LEU A 30 -7.97 -15.00 3.51
N LEU A 31 -7.65 -13.97 2.72
CA LEU A 31 -8.05 -12.60 3.04
C LEU A 31 -9.45 -12.31 2.50
N GLY A 32 -10.41 -12.15 3.41
CA GLY A 32 -11.57 -11.29 3.14
C GLY A 32 -11.11 -9.84 2.97
N MET A 33 -12.06 -8.93 2.73
CA MET A 33 -11.76 -7.50 2.55
C MET A 33 -10.90 -6.95 3.71
N VAL A 34 -9.83 -6.23 3.39
CA VAL A 34 -8.88 -5.63 4.34
C VAL A 34 -9.18 -4.15 4.58
N ASP A 35 -8.78 -3.67 5.75
CA ASP A 35 -8.96 -2.26 6.14
C ASP A 35 -7.78 -1.38 5.72
N VAL A 36 -6.57 -1.97 5.61
CA VAL A 36 -5.33 -1.27 5.25
C VAL A 36 -4.48 -2.13 4.33
N ILE A 37 -3.86 -1.52 3.32
CA ILE A 37 -2.77 -2.11 2.53
C ILE A 37 -1.46 -1.38 2.87
N PHE A 38 -0.42 -2.13 3.22
CA PHE A 38 0.95 -1.62 3.31
C PHE A 38 1.77 -2.21 2.16
N ALA A 39 2.49 -1.37 1.42
CA ALA A 39 3.29 -1.81 0.27
C ALA A 39 4.71 -1.25 0.32
N ASP A 40 5.68 -2.15 0.39
CA ASP A 40 7.12 -1.89 0.29
C ASP A 40 7.70 -2.76 -0.84
N VAL A 41 7.22 -2.50 -2.05
CA VAL A 41 7.56 -3.26 -3.25
C VAL A 41 8.51 -2.43 -4.09
N ALA A 42 9.74 -2.91 -4.27
CA ALA A 42 10.77 -2.24 -5.07
C ALA A 42 10.63 -2.57 -6.57
N GLN A 43 9.52 -2.16 -7.20
CA GLN A 43 9.28 -2.36 -8.63
C GLN A 43 8.83 -1.06 -9.34
N PRO A 44 9.23 -0.83 -10.61
CA PRO A 44 8.81 0.37 -11.36
C PRO A 44 7.30 0.51 -11.55
N ASP A 45 6.55 -0.58 -11.47
CA ASP A 45 5.09 -0.63 -11.60
C ASP A 45 4.37 -0.77 -10.25
N GLN A 46 5.02 -0.38 -9.15
CA GLN A 46 4.50 -0.45 -7.78
C GLN A 46 3.06 0.09 -7.64
N THR A 47 2.78 1.31 -8.12
CA THR A 47 1.44 1.90 -7.98
C THR A 47 0.36 1.04 -8.64
N ARG A 48 0.64 0.44 -9.80
CA ARG A 48 -0.30 -0.46 -10.49
C ARG A 48 -0.56 -1.72 -9.68
N ILE A 49 0.49 -2.32 -9.10
CA ILE A 49 0.37 -3.52 -8.25
C ILE A 49 -0.48 -3.20 -7.02
N VAL A 50 -0.25 -2.06 -6.36
CA VAL A 50 -1.02 -1.67 -5.18
C VAL A 50 -2.47 -1.36 -5.55
N ALA A 51 -2.72 -0.66 -6.66
CA ALA A 51 -4.06 -0.36 -7.15
C ALA A 51 -4.86 -1.66 -7.43
N LEU A 52 -4.26 -2.64 -8.10
CA LEU A 52 -4.88 -3.94 -8.34
C LEU A 52 -5.22 -4.67 -7.04
N ASN A 53 -4.36 -4.61 -6.03
CA ASN A 53 -4.65 -5.18 -4.72
C ASN A 53 -5.77 -4.40 -4.00
N ALA A 54 -5.78 -3.07 -4.11
CA ALA A 54 -6.81 -2.23 -3.52
C ALA A 54 -8.19 -2.50 -4.13
N HIS A 55 -8.29 -2.65 -5.44
CA HIS A 55 -9.54 -2.96 -6.13
C HIS A 55 -10.14 -4.30 -5.71
N ASN A 56 -9.30 -5.30 -5.46
CA ASN A 56 -9.75 -6.65 -5.15
C ASN A 56 -9.99 -6.87 -3.66
N PHE A 57 -9.22 -6.21 -2.79
CA PHE A 57 -9.17 -6.56 -1.37
C PHE A 57 -9.39 -5.38 -0.42
N LEU A 58 -9.15 -4.13 -0.80
CA LEU A 58 -9.31 -3.00 0.10
C LEU A 58 -10.77 -2.54 0.16
N LYS A 59 -11.31 -2.40 1.37
CA LYS A 59 -12.66 -1.85 1.58
C LYS A 59 -12.74 -0.42 1.05
N ASN A 60 -13.92 0.00 0.59
CA ASN A 60 -14.19 1.42 0.32
C ASN A 60 -13.98 2.22 1.62
N GLY A 61 -13.24 3.32 1.55
CA GLY A 61 -12.80 4.08 2.74
C GLY A 61 -11.66 3.42 3.53
N GLY A 62 -11.13 2.29 3.05
CA GLY A 62 -9.91 1.68 3.58
C GLY A 62 -8.67 2.52 3.28
N HIS A 63 -7.58 2.27 4.00
CA HIS A 63 -6.37 3.08 3.89
C HIS A 63 -5.27 2.35 3.15
N PHE A 64 -4.34 3.09 2.56
CA PHE A 64 -3.12 2.55 2.01
C PHE A 64 -1.91 3.31 2.55
N VAL A 65 -0.81 2.60 2.68
CA VAL A 65 0.51 3.12 3.05
C VAL A 65 1.51 2.54 2.05
N ILE A 66 2.16 3.40 1.28
CA ILE A 66 3.07 2.99 0.20
C ILE A 66 4.44 3.61 0.49
N SER A 67 5.45 2.75 0.61
CA SER A 67 6.86 3.13 0.65
C SER A 67 7.37 3.29 -0.79
N ILE A 68 7.69 4.52 -1.20
CA ILE A 68 8.20 4.85 -2.52
C ILE A 68 9.72 5.02 -2.42
N LYS A 69 10.45 4.12 -3.08
CA LYS A 69 11.89 4.19 -3.24
C LYS A 69 12.22 4.72 -4.63
N ALA A 70 12.57 6.01 -4.73
CA ALA A 70 12.70 6.69 -6.03
C ALA A 70 13.67 5.95 -6.97
N ASN A 71 14.82 5.54 -6.44
CA ASN A 71 15.87 4.85 -7.18
C ASN A 71 15.47 3.47 -7.73
N CYS A 72 14.44 2.83 -7.19
CA CYS A 72 13.93 1.56 -7.71
C CYS A 72 12.89 1.75 -8.82
N ILE A 73 12.30 2.94 -8.94
CA ILE A 73 11.33 3.27 -9.97
C ILE A 73 12.03 3.89 -11.16
N ASP A 74 12.83 4.93 -10.92
CA ASP A 74 13.64 5.60 -11.93
C ASP A 74 14.89 6.19 -11.28
N SER A 75 16.04 5.56 -11.53
CA SER A 75 17.34 6.01 -11.01
C SER A 75 17.91 7.23 -11.73
N THR A 76 17.26 7.70 -12.80
CA THR A 76 17.75 8.81 -13.62
C THR A 76 17.01 10.12 -13.34
N ALA A 77 15.81 10.04 -12.76
CA ALA A 77 15.01 11.19 -12.38
C ALA A 77 15.32 11.67 -10.95
N ALA A 78 15.01 12.94 -10.68
CA ALA A 78 15.06 13.47 -9.32
C ALA A 78 13.98 12.80 -8.44
N PRO A 79 14.27 12.47 -7.17
CA PRO A 79 13.33 11.79 -6.28
C PRO A 79 11.97 12.48 -6.17
N GLU A 80 11.95 13.82 -6.11
CA GLU A 80 10.73 14.62 -6.02
C GLU A 80 9.84 14.45 -7.26
N ALA A 81 10.46 14.33 -8.43
CA ALA A 81 9.74 14.10 -9.69
C ALA A 81 9.14 12.69 -9.72
N VAL A 82 9.87 11.69 -9.21
CA VAL A 82 9.36 10.32 -9.09
C VAL A 82 8.18 10.28 -8.12
N PHE A 83 8.28 10.91 -6.95
CA PHE A 83 7.19 10.97 -5.97
C PHE A 83 5.94 11.62 -6.56
N ALA A 84 6.08 12.77 -7.23
CA ALA A 84 4.97 13.46 -7.88
C ALA A 84 4.29 12.60 -8.97
N SER A 85 5.10 11.85 -9.74
CA SER A 85 4.60 10.93 -10.77
C SER A 85 3.79 9.79 -10.15
N GLU A 86 4.30 9.15 -9.10
CA GLU A 86 3.60 8.06 -8.40
C GLU A 86 2.29 8.55 -7.77
N VAL A 87 2.30 9.69 -7.08
CA VAL A 87 1.09 10.32 -6.53
C VAL A 87 0.04 10.57 -7.60
N LYS A 88 0.45 11.02 -8.79
CA LYS A 88 -0.45 11.24 -9.92
C LYS A 88 -1.04 9.92 -10.44
N LYS A 89 -0.25 8.85 -10.52
CA LYS A 89 -0.73 7.51 -10.88
C LYS A 89 -1.76 7.00 -9.86
N MET A 90 -1.52 7.19 -8.56
CA MET A 90 -2.47 6.79 -7.51
C MET A 90 -3.83 7.48 -7.68
N GLN A 91 -3.83 8.78 -7.96
CA GLN A 91 -5.05 9.55 -8.18
C GLN A 91 -5.88 9.03 -9.37
N GLN A 92 -5.24 8.45 -10.38
CA GLN A 92 -5.91 7.84 -11.53
C GLN A 92 -6.62 6.52 -11.17
N GLU A 93 -6.23 5.89 -10.07
CA GLU A 93 -6.72 4.57 -9.62
C GLU A 93 -7.73 4.66 -8.46
N ASN A 94 -8.42 5.80 -8.31
CA ASN A 94 -9.34 6.09 -7.19
C ASN A 94 -8.69 6.01 -5.80
N MET A 95 -7.36 6.16 -5.73
CA MET A 95 -6.63 6.29 -4.47
C MET A 95 -6.45 7.78 -4.19
N LYS A 96 -6.80 8.23 -2.98
CA LYS A 96 -6.71 9.63 -2.55
C LYS A 96 -5.56 9.79 -1.55
N PRO A 97 -4.35 10.19 -2.02
CA PRO A 97 -3.24 10.51 -1.13
C PRO A 97 -3.64 11.65 -0.18
N GLN A 98 -3.30 11.51 1.09
CA GLN A 98 -3.57 12.51 2.14
C GLN A 98 -2.29 13.13 2.68
N GLU A 99 -1.26 12.30 2.87
CA GLU A 99 0.01 12.72 3.45
C GLU A 99 1.17 12.06 2.69
N GLN A 100 2.23 12.83 2.51
CA GLN A 100 3.50 12.36 1.97
C GLN A 100 4.60 12.84 2.90
N LEU A 101 5.44 11.91 3.35
CA LEU A 101 6.56 12.19 4.24
C LEU A 101 7.83 11.57 3.67
N THR A 102 8.91 12.35 3.56
CA THR A 102 10.23 11.80 3.25
C THR A 102 10.82 11.14 4.50
N LEU A 103 11.58 10.06 4.31
CA LEU A 103 12.17 9.31 5.42
C LEU A 103 13.56 9.83 5.84
N GLU A 104 13.92 11.05 5.44
CA GLU A 104 15.17 11.66 5.84
C GLU A 104 15.18 12.01 7.34
N PRO A 105 16.29 11.77 8.06
CA PRO A 105 17.62 11.36 7.59
C PRO A 105 17.85 9.83 7.54
N TYR A 106 16.85 9.00 7.83
CA TYR A 106 17.01 7.55 7.99
C TYR A 106 17.19 6.82 6.65
N GLU A 107 16.38 7.16 5.65
CA GLU A 107 16.47 6.62 4.29
C GLU A 107 16.48 7.76 3.26
N ARG A 108 17.55 7.84 2.47
CA ARG A 108 17.68 8.80 1.36
C ARG A 108 16.83 8.37 0.17
N ASP A 109 16.25 9.33 -0.53
CA ASP A 109 15.43 9.12 -1.74
C ASP A 109 14.20 8.20 -1.50
N HIS A 110 13.72 8.15 -0.27
CA HIS A 110 12.51 7.41 0.13
C HIS A 110 11.44 8.35 0.66
N ALA A 111 10.20 8.07 0.27
CA ALA A 111 9.02 8.74 0.80
C ALA A 111 7.93 7.72 1.10
N VAL A 112 7.18 7.95 2.17
CA VAL A 112 5.95 7.21 2.47
C VAL A 112 4.77 8.07 2.10
N VAL A 113 3.83 7.48 1.34
CA VAL A 113 2.55 8.10 1.01
C VAL A 113 1.44 7.34 1.71
N VAL A 114 0.59 8.07 2.43
CA VAL A 114 -0.59 7.54 3.11
C VAL A 114 -1.84 8.14 2.48
N GLY A 115 -2.88 7.34 2.33
CA GLY A 115 -4.15 7.85 1.82
C GLY A 115 -5.33 6.90 2.00
N ILE A 116 -6.46 7.31 1.44
CA ILE A 116 -7.74 6.60 1.50
C ILE A 116 -8.13 6.11 0.12
N TYR A 117 -8.66 4.90 0.05
CA TYR A 117 -9.17 4.31 -1.17
C TYR A 117 -10.67 4.58 -1.33
N ARG A 118 -11.04 5.15 -2.50
CA ARG A 118 -12.38 5.65 -2.88
C ARG A 118 -12.91 6.79 -2.03
#